data_AF-A0A1E3PAG2-F1
#
_entry.id   AF-A0A1E3PAG2-F1
#
_cell.length_a   1.000
_cell.length_b   1.000
_cell.length_c   1.000
_cell.angle_alpha   90.00
_cell.angle_beta   90.00
_cell.angle_gamma   90.00
#
_symmetry.space_group_name_H-M   'P 1'
#
loop_
_entity.id
_entity.type
_entity.pdbx_description
1 polymer ?
#
loop_
_entity_poly.entity_id
_entity_poly.type
_entity_poly.pdbx_seq_one_letter_code
_entity_poly.pdbx_strand_id
1 'polypeptide(L)'
;MSDTYLTSLGIGISTLLILGTIFYLRSNTKPSKPEPSRKQPRKPKKPVKILTLLERFQLALTTVNTTVRTELEPEVEKYYTDINQISPDDRLYKYNYFQEELLKELIKLDEIDLTLLDDETVKKTLKDERKIIIKHIQGLQKGLDGYKKENSGKYPKN
;
A
#
# COMPACT_ATOMS: atom_id res chain seq x y z
N MET A 1 -27.10 -11.51 44.90
CA MET A 1 -26.02 -10.51 45.06
C MET A 1 -24.74 -11.28 45.25
N SER A 2 -23.73 -10.96 44.43
CA SER A 2 -22.34 -11.48 44.38
C SER A 2 -22.24 -13.00 44.38
N ASP A 3 -21.81 -13.67 43.29
CA ASP A 3 -20.39 -13.80 43.01
C ASP A 3 -20.14 -14.16 41.53
N THR A 4 -19.72 -13.19 40.71
CA THR A 4 -19.26 -13.40 39.33
C THR A 4 -17.94 -12.69 39.03
N TYR A 5 -17.10 -12.47 40.05
CA TYR A 5 -15.82 -11.74 39.91
C TYR A 5 -14.56 -12.54 40.26
N LEU A 6 -14.66 -13.84 40.54
CA LEU A 6 -13.50 -14.65 40.96
C LEU A 6 -12.85 -15.51 39.86
N THR A 7 -13.34 -15.46 38.61
CA THR A 7 -12.77 -16.26 37.50
C THR A 7 -11.96 -15.46 36.48
N SER A 8 -11.87 -14.13 36.57
CA SER A 8 -11.15 -13.30 35.56
C SER A 8 -9.69 -12.93 35.91
N LEU A 9 -9.17 -13.34 37.07
CA LEU A 9 -7.82 -12.99 37.54
C LEU A 9 -6.75 -14.07 37.30
N GLY A 10 -7.10 -15.21 36.69
CA GLY A 10 -6.18 -16.36 36.53
C GLY A 10 -5.55 -16.56 35.16
N ILE A 11 -6.02 -15.88 34.11
CA ILE A 11 -5.64 -16.19 32.71
C ILE A 11 -4.53 -15.25 32.19
N GLY A 12 -4.30 -14.10 32.83
CA GLY A 12 -3.34 -13.09 32.36
C GLY A 12 -1.85 -13.37 32.67
N ILE A 13 -1.53 -14.34 33.54
CA ILE A 13 -0.14 -14.58 33.98
C ILE A 13 0.52 -15.73 33.18
N SER A 14 -0.24 -16.64 32.58
CA SER A 14 0.35 -17.81 31.91
C SER A 14 0.96 -17.49 30.54
N THR A 15 0.44 -16.49 29.81
CA THR A 15 0.96 -16.09 28.49
C THR A 15 2.28 -15.32 28.55
N LEU A 16 2.61 -14.67 29.66
CA LEU A 16 3.87 -13.91 29.79
C LEU A 16 5.09 -14.82 30.05
N LEU A 17 4.90 -16.02 30.59
CA LEU A 17 6.00 -16.96 30.89
C LEU A 17 6.42 -17.81 29.69
N ILE A 18 5.57 -17.94 28.66
CA ILE A 18 5.86 -18.78 27.49
C ILE A 18 6.76 -18.06 26.47
N LEU A 19 6.74 -16.72 26.41
CA LEU A 19 7.61 -15.93 25.53
C LEU A 19 9.05 -15.80 26.05
N GLY A 20 9.29 -15.93 27.35
CA GLY A 20 10.62 -15.81 27.95
C GLY A 20 11.53 -17.03 27.71
N THR A 21 10.96 -18.22 27.61
CA THR A 21 11.73 -19.48 27.48
C THR A 21 12.24 -19.70 26.05
N ILE A 22 11.53 -19.23 25.03
CA ILE A 22 11.95 -19.36 23.63
C ILE A 22 13.15 -18.45 23.29
N PHE A 23 13.24 -17.27 23.93
CA PHE A 23 14.38 -16.37 23.72
C PHE A 23 15.66 -16.86 24.43
N TYR A 24 15.54 -17.51 25.58
CA TYR A 24 16.68 -17.98 26.36
C TYR A 24 17.36 -19.24 25.76
N LEU A 25 16.63 -20.07 25.01
CA LEU A 25 17.21 -21.28 24.39
C LEU A 25 18.03 -21.03 23.11
N ARG A 26 18.08 -19.79 22.58
CA ARG A 26 18.87 -19.47 21.38
C ARG A 26 20.26 -18.87 21.66
N SER A 27 20.61 -18.61 22.93
CA SER A 27 21.94 -18.10 23.30
C SER A 27 22.81 -19.20 23.92
N ASN A 28 23.29 -20.14 23.10
CA ASN A 28 24.42 -20.98 23.46
C ASN A 28 25.17 -21.47 22.22
N THR A 29 25.70 -20.53 21.45
CA THR A 29 26.82 -20.79 20.53
C THR A 29 28.08 -20.20 21.13
N LYS A 30 29.04 -21.10 21.40
CA LYS A 30 30.35 -20.83 22.00
C LYS A 30 31.10 -19.72 21.23
N PRO A 31 31.86 -18.84 21.91
CA PRO A 31 32.71 -17.87 21.23
C PRO A 31 33.95 -18.55 20.68
N SER A 32 33.94 -18.86 19.38
CA SER A 32 35.16 -19.18 18.63
C SER A 32 36.00 -17.90 18.51
N LYS A 33 37.25 -17.93 18.98
CA LYS A 33 38.23 -16.85 18.80
C LYS A 33 38.27 -16.41 17.31
N PRO A 34 38.06 -15.12 16.98
CA PRO A 34 38.25 -14.67 15.62
C PRO A 34 39.75 -14.44 15.36
N GLU A 35 40.28 -15.19 14.40
CA GLU A 35 41.50 -14.87 13.64
C GLU A 35 41.39 -13.45 13.07
N PRO A 36 42.49 -12.66 12.98
CA PRO A 36 42.40 -11.29 12.50
C PRO A 36 42.06 -11.27 11.00
N SER A 37 40.76 -11.08 10.69
CA SER A 37 40.31 -10.94 9.31
C SER A 37 40.83 -9.61 8.75
N ARG A 38 41.59 -9.74 7.66
CA ARG A 38 42.04 -8.64 6.80
C ARG A 38 40.83 -7.75 6.49
N LYS A 39 40.84 -6.51 7.00
CA LYS A 39 39.81 -5.51 6.71
C LYS A 39 39.73 -5.31 5.20
N GLN A 40 38.71 -5.86 4.56
CA GLN A 40 38.38 -5.50 3.19
C GLN A 40 38.00 -4.01 3.16
N PRO A 41 38.51 -3.22 2.20
CA PRO A 41 38.19 -1.81 2.10
C PRO A 41 36.69 -1.66 1.85
N ARG A 42 35.99 -1.02 2.81
CA ARG A 42 34.58 -0.67 2.64
C ARG A 42 34.48 0.27 1.43
N LYS A 43 33.79 -0.18 0.38
CA LYS A 43 33.50 0.67 -0.79
C LYS A 43 32.88 1.98 -0.30
N PRO A 44 33.32 3.15 -0.81
CA PRO A 44 32.76 4.43 -0.40
C PRO A 44 31.26 4.41 -0.69
N LYS A 45 30.45 4.66 0.35
CA LYS A 45 28.99 4.80 0.19
C LYS A 45 28.77 6.02 -0.71
N LYS A 46 28.08 5.81 -1.84
CA LYS A 46 27.66 6.92 -2.69
C LYS A 46 26.82 7.90 -1.85
N PRO A 47 27.03 9.22 -1.97
CA PRO A 47 26.24 10.19 -1.24
C PRO A 47 24.77 10.04 -1.65
N VAL A 48 23.88 9.94 -0.65
CA VAL A 48 22.44 9.93 -0.88
C VAL A 48 22.04 11.35 -1.29
N LYS A 49 21.57 11.53 -2.54
CA LYS A 49 21.07 12.83 -3.00
C LYS A 49 19.81 13.17 -2.20
N ILE A 50 19.86 14.22 -1.40
CA ILE A 50 18.69 14.76 -0.71
C ILE A 50 17.86 15.51 -1.76
N LEU A 51 16.63 15.03 -2.02
CA LEU A 51 15.71 15.67 -2.95
C LEU A 51 15.16 16.97 -2.35
N THR A 52 15.10 18.01 -3.18
CA THR A 52 14.40 19.26 -2.88
C THR A 52 12.89 19.00 -2.72
N LEU A 53 12.17 19.94 -2.10
CA LEU A 53 10.72 19.81 -1.92
C LEU A 53 9.98 19.65 -3.26
N LEU A 54 10.36 20.46 -4.26
CA LEU A 54 9.83 20.37 -5.61
C LEU A 54 10.08 18.99 -6.24
N GLU A 55 11.33 18.51 -6.18
CA GLU A 55 11.70 17.19 -6.71
C GLU A 55 10.89 16.07 -6.02
N ARG A 56 10.60 16.19 -4.72
CA ARG A 56 9.75 15.22 -3.99
C ARG A 56 8.31 15.22 -4.49
N PHE A 57 7.72 16.38 -4.72
CA PHE A 57 6.35 16.47 -5.25
C PHE A 57 6.25 15.94 -6.67
N GLN A 58 7.19 16.29 -7.54
CA GLN A 58 7.26 15.74 -8.90
C GLN A 58 7.42 14.23 -8.89
N LEU A 59 8.29 13.71 -8.02
CA LEU A 59 8.48 12.28 -7.87
C LEU A 59 7.21 11.60 -7.38
N ALA A 60 6.48 12.18 -6.42
CA ALA A 60 5.24 11.63 -5.90
C ALA A 60 4.16 11.54 -7.00
N LEU A 61 3.94 12.64 -7.76
CA LEU A 61 2.99 12.65 -8.89
C LEU A 61 3.37 11.61 -9.95
N THR A 62 4.66 11.58 -10.33
CA THR A 62 5.17 10.64 -11.33
C THR A 62 4.98 9.20 -10.86
N THR A 63 5.28 8.91 -9.59
CA THR A 63 5.15 7.57 -9.02
C THR A 63 3.70 7.09 -9.09
N VAL A 64 2.75 7.90 -8.62
CA VAL A 64 1.33 7.56 -8.68
C VAL A 64 0.88 7.35 -10.13
N ASN A 65 1.24 8.27 -11.02
CA ASN A 65 0.86 8.17 -12.43
C ASN A 65 1.43 6.91 -13.10
N THR A 66 2.68 6.56 -12.79
CA THR A 66 3.31 5.34 -13.28
C THR A 66 2.60 4.11 -12.74
N THR A 67 2.42 3.99 -11.42
CA THR A 67 1.71 2.86 -10.81
C THR A 67 0.32 2.67 -11.43
N VAL A 68 -0.46 3.74 -11.57
CA VAL A 68 -1.80 3.64 -12.18
C VAL A 68 -1.71 3.15 -13.63
N ARG A 69 -0.81 3.69 -14.44
CA ARG A 69 -0.74 3.39 -15.87
C ARG A 69 -0.08 2.06 -16.22
N THR A 70 0.91 1.63 -15.45
CA THR A 70 1.72 0.46 -15.77
C THR A 70 1.31 -0.78 -15.00
N GLU A 71 0.64 -0.61 -13.86
CA GLU A 71 0.23 -1.72 -12.99
C GLU A 71 -1.30 -1.84 -12.96
N LEU A 72 -2.00 -0.80 -12.48
CA LEU A 72 -3.44 -0.92 -12.22
C LEU A 72 -4.29 -0.94 -13.50
N GLU A 73 -4.03 -0.05 -14.46
CA GLU A 73 -4.82 0.06 -15.69
C GLU A 73 -4.79 -1.23 -16.54
N PRO A 74 -3.63 -1.86 -16.80
CA PRO A 74 -3.58 -3.15 -17.50
C PRO A 74 -4.30 -4.27 -16.74
N GLU A 75 -4.20 -4.29 -15.40
CA GLU A 75 -4.90 -5.29 -14.60
C GLU A 75 -6.43 -5.11 -14.62
N VAL A 76 -6.89 -3.85 -14.63
CA VAL A 76 -8.31 -3.50 -14.80
C VAL A 76 -8.81 -3.91 -16.19
N GLU A 77 -8.03 -3.66 -17.25
CA GLU A 77 -8.37 -4.10 -18.61
C GLU A 77 -8.45 -5.63 -18.72
N LYS A 78 -7.50 -6.33 -18.10
CA LYS A 78 -7.53 -7.79 -18.01
C LYS A 78 -8.75 -8.26 -17.24
N TYR A 79 -9.10 -7.60 -16.14
CA TYR A 79 -10.32 -7.91 -15.38
C TYR A 79 -11.57 -7.81 -16.26
N TYR A 80 -11.70 -6.78 -17.10
CA TYR A 80 -12.83 -6.67 -18.02
C TYR A 80 -12.87 -7.81 -19.05
N THR A 81 -11.72 -8.29 -19.49
CA THR A 81 -11.62 -9.39 -20.46
C THR A 81 -11.98 -10.74 -19.83
N ASP A 82 -11.51 -10.98 -18.60
CA ASP A 82 -11.65 -12.26 -17.91
C ASP A 82 -12.95 -12.37 -17.10
N ILE A 83 -13.75 -11.30 -17.00
CA ILE A 83 -14.89 -11.19 -16.07
C ILE A 83 -15.92 -12.33 -16.22
N ASN A 84 -16.16 -12.78 -17.45
CA ASN A 84 -17.12 -13.84 -17.74
C ASN A 84 -16.55 -15.25 -17.48
N GLN A 85 -15.23 -15.36 -17.30
CA GLN A 85 -14.53 -16.62 -17.06
C GLN A 85 -14.34 -16.92 -15.57
N ILE A 86 -14.51 -15.92 -14.71
CA ILE A 86 -14.36 -16.05 -13.26
C ILE A 86 -15.70 -16.13 -12.53
N SER A 87 -15.67 -16.69 -11.32
CA SER A 87 -16.86 -16.86 -10.50
C SER A 87 -17.47 -15.52 -10.08
N PRO A 88 -18.77 -15.47 -9.71
CA PRO A 88 -19.42 -14.24 -9.28
C PRO A 88 -18.77 -13.61 -8.03
N ASP A 89 -18.32 -14.44 -7.11
CA ASP A 89 -17.63 -14.01 -5.89
C ASP A 89 -16.25 -13.43 -6.22
N ASP A 90 -15.49 -14.09 -7.11
CA ASP A 90 -14.20 -13.58 -7.58
C ASP A 90 -14.34 -12.26 -8.33
N ARG A 91 -15.43 -12.06 -9.07
CA ARG A 91 -15.72 -10.77 -9.72
C ARG A 91 -15.88 -9.66 -8.70
N LEU A 92 -16.70 -9.88 -7.67
CA LEU A 92 -16.95 -8.88 -6.64
C LEU A 92 -15.67 -8.59 -5.85
N TYR A 93 -14.91 -9.63 -5.51
CA TYR A 93 -13.62 -9.48 -4.85
C TYR A 93 -12.64 -8.64 -5.67
N LYS A 94 -12.44 -8.97 -6.96
CA LYS A 94 -11.55 -8.20 -7.83
C LYS A 94 -12.01 -6.77 -8.04
N TYR A 95 -13.31 -6.55 -8.21
CA TYR A 95 -13.87 -5.20 -8.29
C TYR A 95 -13.53 -4.38 -7.03
N ASN A 96 -13.78 -4.92 -5.84
CA ASN A 96 -13.50 -4.22 -4.59
C ASN A 96 -12.00 -3.96 -4.44
N TYR A 97 -11.16 -4.94 -4.78
CA TYR A 97 -9.71 -4.80 -4.78
C TYR A 97 -9.26 -3.61 -5.64
N PHE A 98 -9.69 -3.51 -6.89
CA PHE A 98 -9.29 -2.40 -7.76
C PHE A 98 -9.83 -1.05 -7.28
N GLN A 99 -11.05 -1.01 -6.74
CA GLN A 99 -11.61 0.21 -6.16
C GLN A 99 -10.75 0.72 -5.00
N GLU A 100 -10.34 -0.19 -4.10
CA GLU A 100 -9.48 0.15 -2.96
C GLU A 100 -8.08 0.57 -3.40
N GLU A 101 -7.44 -0.13 -4.35
CA GLU A 101 -6.12 0.26 -4.85
C GLU A 101 -6.16 1.63 -5.55
N LEU A 102 -7.15 1.89 -6.40
CA LEU A 102 -7.32 3.20 -7.04
C LEU A 102 -7.60 4.31 -6.01
N LEU A 103 -8.34 4.01 -4.94
CA LEU A 103 -8.59 4.94 -3.84
C LEU A 103 -7.30 5.26 -3.07
N LYS A 104 -6.44 4.27 -2.80
CA LYS A 104 -5.14 4.49 -2.16
C LYS A 104 -4.27 5.45 -2.97
N GLU A 105 -4.27 5.32 -4.29
CA GLU A 105 -3.53 6.24 -5.16
C GLU A 105 -4.09 7.68 -5.11
N LEU A 106 -5.41 7.85 -5.00
CA LEU A 106 -6.01 9.19 -4.80
C LEU A 106 -5.58 9.81 -3.46
N ILE A 107 -5.58 9.03 -2.39
CA ILE A 107 -5.15 9.51 -1.06
C ILE A 107 -3.71 10.01 -1.12
N LYS A 108 -2.81 9.28 -1.78
CA LYS A 108 -1.41 9.71 -1.98
C LYS A 108 -1.31 11.06 -2.72
N LEU A 109 -2.19 11.33 -3.68
CA LEU A 109 -2.23 12.61 -4.40
C LEU A 109 -2.73 13.77 -3.53
N ASP A 110 -3.67 13.48 -2.61
CA ASP A 110 -4.22 14.45 -1.67
C ASP A 110 -3.21 14.84 -0.58
N GLU A 111 -2.32 13.93 -0.19
CA GLU A 111 -1.20 14.20 0.74
C GLU A 111 -0.17 15.20 0.18
N ILE A 112 -0.19 15.48 -1.13
CA ILE A 112 0.74 16.43 -1.76
C ILE A 112 0.29 17.86 -1.45
N ASP A 113 0.86 18.45 -0.40
CA ASP A 113 0.62 19.83 -0.01
C ASP A 113 1.46 20.83 -0.84
N LEU A 114 0.92 21.23 -1.98
CA LEU A 114 1.52 22.23 -2.86
C LEU A 114 1.51 23.66 -2.29
N THR A 115 0.91 23.91 -1.11
CA THR A 115 0.97 25.24 -0.47
C THR A 115 2.35 25.57 0.07
N LEU A 116 3.19 24.56 0.28
CA LEU A 116 4.57 24.68 0.75
C LEU A 116 5.56 25.20 -0.33
N LEU A 117 5.09 25.43 -1.56
CA LEU A 117 5.89 26.03 -2.63
C LEU A 117 5.63 27.52 -2.76
N ASP A 118 6.72 28.30 -2.82
CA ASP A 118 6.67 29.76 -3.00
C ASP A 118 6.43 30.17 -4.47
N ASP A 119 6.86 29.34 -5.43
CA ASP A 119 6.72 29.62 -6.86
C ASP A 119 5.31 29.26 -7.36
N GLU A 120 4.48 30.27 -7.57
CA GLU A 120 3.11 30.13 -8.04
C GLU A 120 2.99 29.55 -9.47
N THR A 121 4.00 29.77 -10.33
CA THR A 121 4.00 29.22 -11.69
C THR A 121 4.18 27.71 -11.64
N VAL A 122 5.19 27.25 -10.88
CA VAL A 122 5.46 25.81 -10.68
C VAL A 122 4.30 25.13 -9.96
N LYS A 123 3.75 25.77 -8.93
CA LYS A 123 2.59 25.28 -8.19
C LYS A 123 1.37 25.09 -9.09
N LYS A 124 1.12 26.01 -10.02
CA LYS A 124 0.04 25.87 -11.01
C LYS A 124 0.26 24.64 -11.90
N THR A 125 1.47 24.45 -12.43
CA THR A 125 1.82 23.29 -13.26
C THR A 125 1.57 21.97 -12.52
N LEU A 126 2.05 21.85 -11.28
CA LEU A 126 1.85 20.63 -10.47
C LEU A 126 0.38 20.39 -10.13
N LYS A 127 -0.42 21.44 -9.90
CA LYS A 127 -1.86 21.32 -9.69
C LYS A 127 -2.57 20.77 -10.92
N ASP A 128 -2.21 21.26 -12.11
CA ASP A 128 -2.79 20.80 -13.37
C ASP A 128 -2.42 19.34 -13.66
N GLU A 129 -1.16 18.97 -13.41
CA GLU A 129 -0.71 17.58 -13.51
C GLU A 129 -1.46 16.66 -12.54
N ARG A 130 -1.53 17.02 -11.25
CA ARG A 130 -2.30 16.28 -10.24
C ARG A 130 -3.76 16.10 -10.67
N LYS A 131 -4.38 17.14 -11.21
CA LYS A 131 -5.77 17.10 -11.68
C LYS A 131 -5.96 16.13 -12.85
N ILE A 132 -4.99 16.04 -13.76
CA ILE A 132 -5.02 15.08 -14.87
C ILE A 132 -4.98 13.65 -14.32
N ILE A 133 -4.07 13.37 -13.39
CA ILE A 133 -3.93 12.03 -12.78
C ILE A 133 -5.21 11.65 -12.02
N ILE A 134 -5.75 12.54 -11.20
CA ILE A 134 -7.02 12.32 -10.47
C ILE A 134 -8.14 11.97 -11.44
N LYS A 135 -8.28 12.71 -12.54
CA LYS A 135 -9.33 12.44 -13.54
C LYS A 135 -9.15 11.09 -14.21
N HIS A 136 -7.91 10.67 -14.45
CA HIS A 136 -7.61 9.35 -15.01
C HIS A 136 -8.06 8.23 -14.06
N ILE A 137 -7.66 8.30 -12.79
CA ILE A 137 -8.07 7.34 -11.75
C ILE A 137 -9.60 7.29 -11.62
N GLN A 138 -10.25 8.45 -11.54
CA GLN A 138 -11.72 8.54 -11.49
C GLN A 138 -12.39 7.97 -12.74
N GLY A 139 -11.74 8.06 -13.90
CA GLY A 139 -12.20 7.43 -15.14
C GLY A 139 -12.22 5.90 -15.03
N LEU A 140 -11.14 5.31 -14.51
CA LEU A 140 -11.05 3.88 -14.25
C LEU A 140 -12.11 3.41 -13.25
N GLN A 141 -12.28 4.13 -12.13
CA GLN A 141 -13.32 3.81 -11.13
C GLN A 141 -14.73 3.84 -11.71
N LYS A 142 -15.05 4.86 -12.53
CA LYS A 142 -16.34 4.94 -13.24
C LYS A 142 -16.53 3.80 -14.22
N GLY A 143 -15.47 3.37 -14.91
CA GLY A 143 -15.47 2.19 -15.76
C GLY A 143 -15.86 0.95 -14.96
N LEU A 144 -15.18 0.72 -13.83
CA LEU A 144 -15.43 -0.41 -12.94
C LEU A 144 -16.89 -0.42 -12.44
N ASP A 145 -17.42 0.73 -12.05
CA ASP A 145 -18.80 0.88 -11.58
C ASP A 145 -19.83 0.61 -12.68
N GLY A 146 -19.58 1.11 -13.89
CA GLY A 146 -20.41 0.83 -15.06
C GLY A 146 -20.48 -0.66 -15.35
N TYR A 147 -19.33 -1.33 -15.37
CA TYR A 147 -19.23 -2.77 -15.60
C TYR A 147 -19.90 -3.59 -14.50
N LYS A 148 -19.75 -3.22 -13.22
CA LYS A 148 -20.45 -3.87 -12.11
C LYS A 148 -21.97 -3.77 -12.28
N LYS A 149 -22.48 -2.59 -12.64
CA LYS A 149 -23.92 -2.38 -12.84
C LYS A 149 -24.48 -3.26 -13.96
N GLU A 150 -23.79 -3.34 -15.09
CA GLU A 150 -24.20 -4.18 -16.22
C GLU A 150 -24.22 -5.69 -15.87
N ASN A 151 -23.23 -6.16 -15.12
CA ASN A 151 -23.08 -7.58 -14.81
C ASN A 151 -23.82 -8.03 -13.54
N SER A 152 -24.20 -7.11 -12.66
CA SER A 152 -25.05 -7.38 -11.49
C SER A 152 -26.53 -7.59 -11.85
N GLY A 153 -27.00 -7.03 -12.97
CA GLY A 153 -28.39 -7.15 -13.44
C GLY A 153 -28.74 -8.51 -14.08
N LYS A 154 -27.77 -9.42 -14.25
CA LYS A 154 -27.97 -10.74 -14.87
C LYS A 154 -28.32 -11.85 -13.87
N TYR A 155 -28.51 -11.53 -12.60
CA TYR A 155 -28.98 -12.49 -11.59
C TYR A 155 -30.48 -12.31 -11.35
N PRO A 156 -31.30 -13.37 -11.48
CA PRO A 156 -32.68 -13.30 -11.03
C PRO A 156 -32.66 -12.94 -9.54
N LYS A 157 -33.45 -11.93 -9.17
CA LYS A 157 -33.78 -11.71 -7.76
C LYS A 157 -34.52 -12.95 -7.30
N ASN A 158 -33.90 -13.72 -6.41
CA ASN A 158 -34.60 -14.78 -5.67
C ASN A 158 -35.69 -14.15 -4.79
#